data_AF-A0AAP5LUB3-F1
#
_entry.id   AF-A0AAP5LUB3-F1
#
_cell.length_a   1.000
_cell.length_b   1.000
_cell.length_c   1.000
_cell.angle_alpha   90.00
_cell.angle_beta   90.00
_cell.angle_gamma   90.00
#
_symmetry.space_group_name_H-M   'P 1'
#
loop_
_entity.id
_entity.type
_entity.pdbx_description
1 polymer ?
#
loop_
_entity_poly.entity_id
_entity_poly.type
_entity_poly.pdbx_seq_one_letter_code
_entity_poly.pdbx_strand_id
1 'polypeptide(L)'
;MDIVMSYRKKVLERLEQASEFLSSGAVARILEVDAAAFNKQRSRGSGPPFEQLPGCRPVYSRDVLIKWVMSGTTHRPKGMDC
;
A
#
# COMPACT_ATOMS: atom_id res chain seq x y z
N MET A 1 -16.54 24.71 8.18
CA MET A 1 -16.74 23.29 8.54
C MET A 1 -15.67 22.50 7.83
N ASP A 2 -14.49 22.44 8.44
CA ASP A 2 -13.37 21.67 7.92
C ASP A 2 -13.75 20.20 7.89
N ILE A 3 -14.01 19.71 6.68
CA ILE A 3 -14.31 18.31 6.42
C ILE A 3 -13.04 17.53 6.78
N VAL A 4 -12.98 16.97 7.97
CA VAL A 4 -11.92 16.02 8.36
C VAL A 4 -12.03 14.83 7.41
N MET A 5 -11.28 14.85 6.31
CA MET A 5 -11.23 13.73 5.39
C MET A 5 -10.66 12.52 6.13
N SER A 6 -11.39 11.41 6.12
CA SER A 6 -10.86 10.13 6.59
C SER A 6 -9.56 9.82 5.85
N TYR A 7 -8.54 9.37 6.58
CA TYR A 7 -7.24 8.95 6.02
C TYR A 7 -7.42 8.00 4.82
N ARG A 8 -8.39 7.07 4.91
CA ARG A 8 -8.72 6.16 3.81
C ARG A 8 -9.19 6.91 2.56
N LYS A 9 -10.05 7.92 2.69
CA LYS A 9 -10.53 8.73 1.55
C LYS A 9 -9.36 9.48 0.88
N LYS A 10 -8.50 10.10 1.69
CA LYS A 10 -7.29 10.78 1.23
C LYS A 10 -6.34 9.85 0.45
N VAL A 11 -6.12 8.63 0.96
CA VAL A 11 -5.29 7.62 0.28
C VAL A 11 -5.92 7.21 -1.05
N LEU A 12 -7.23 6.98 -1.09
CA LEU A 12 -7.93 6.61 -2.32
C LEU A 12 -7.85 7.71 -3.38
N GLU A 13 -8.10 8.97 -3.02
CA GLU A 13 -7.96 10.10 -3.96
C GLU A 13 -6.54 10.21 -4.54
N ARG A 14 -5.51 10.01 -3.71
CA ARG A 14 -4.11 10.01 -4.16
C ARG A 14 -3.80 8.82 -5.07
N LEU A 15 -4.38 7.66 -4.81
CA LEU A 15 -4.22 6.48 -5.68
C LEU A 15 -4.89 6.69 -7.03
N GLU A 16 -6.12 7.23 -7.06
CA GLU A 16 -6.86 7.51 -8.30
C GLU A 16 -6.11 8.45 -9.25
N GLN A 17 -5.38 9.42 -8.69
CA GLN A 17 -4.55 10.37 -9.43
C GLN A 17 -3.15 9.83 -9.80
N ALA A 18 -2.74 8.69 -9.24
CA ALA A 18 -1.43 8.13 -9.51
C ALA A 18 -1.37 7.38 -10.84
N SER A 19 -0.14 7.16 -11.32
CA SER A 19 0.14 6.26 -12.45
C SER A 19 -0.43 4.86 -12.20
N GLU A 20 -0.76 4.16 -13.29
CA GLU A 20 -1.29 2.79 -13.23
C GLU A 20 -0.35 1.83 -12.48
N PHE A 21 0.96 2.02 -12.62
CA PHE A 21 1.99 1.22 -11.95
C PHE A 21 2.85 2.10 -11.05
N LEU A 22 3.02 1.67 -9.79
CA LEU A 22 3.74 2.40 -8.75
C LEU A 22 4.95 1.62 -8.24
N SER A 23 5.98 2.35 -7.82
CA SER A 23 7.12 1.79 -7.08
C SER A 23 6.84 1.73 -5.58
N SER A 24 7.61 0.93 -4.81
CA SER A 24 7.52 0.92 -3.34
C SER A 24 7.60 2.31 -2.72
N GLY A 25 8.47 3.19 -3.24
CA GLY A 25 8.62 4.54 -2.72
C GLY A 25 7.40 5.42 -3.00
N ALA A 26 6.76 5.26 -4.16
CA ALA A 26 5.52 5.98 -4.47
C ALA A 26 4.37 5.51 -3.57
N VAL A 27 4.23 4.20 -3.37
CA VAL A 27 3.21 3.63 -2.49
C VAL A 27 3.43 4.08 -1.04
N ALA A 28 4.67 4.02 -0.53
CA ALA A 28 5.00 4.49 0.82
C ALA A 28 4.60 5.96 1.05
N ARG A 29 4.89 6.85 0.08
CA ARG A 29 4.47 8.26 0.13
C ARG A 29 2.96 8.43 0.13
N ILE A 30 2.24 7.68 -0.71
CA ILE A 30 0.78 7.75 -0.79
C ILE A 30 0.14 7.30 0.52
N LEU A 31 0.65 6.22 1.11
CA LEU A 31 0.22 5.70 2.41
C LEU A 31 0.76 6.52 3.59
N GLU A 32 1.61 7.52 3.37
CA GLU A 32 2.23 8.31 4.43
C GLU A 32 3.00 7.44 5.46
N VAL A 33 3.62 6.36 4.97
CA VAL A 33 4.46 5.45 5.74
C VAL A 33 5.91 5.67 5.34
N ASP A 34 6.82 5.59 6.32
CA ASP A 34 8.25 5.61 6.04
C ASP A 34 8.65 4.48 5.06
N ALA A 35 9.55 4.77 4.12
CA ALA A 35 9.92 3.83 3.08
C ALA A 35 10.61 2.57 3.64
N ALA A 36 11.42 2.69 4.70
CA ALA A 36 12.05 1.55 5.34
C ALA A 36 11.02 0.70 6.11
N ALA A 37 10.08 1.34 6.81
CA ALA A 37 8.98 0.67 7.47
C ALA A 37 8.09 -0.10 6.47
N PHE A 38 7.74 0.52 5.34
CA PHE A 38 6.97 -0.10 4.27
C PHE A 38 7.71 -1.32 3.67
N ASN A 39 9.00 -1.19 3.40
CA ASN A 39 9.81 -2.30 2.91
C ASN A 39 9.90 -3.47 3.90
N LYS A 40 9.96 -3.17 5.20
CA LYS A 40 9.93 -4.17 6.28
C LYS A 40 8.57 -4.85 6.42
N GLN A 41 7.47 -4.11 6.25
CA GLN A 41 6.13 -4.71 6.18
C GLN A 41 6.01 -5.65 4.99
N ARG A 42 6.47 -5.22 3.82
CA ARG A 42 6.51 -6.06 2.61
C ARG A 42 7.31 -7.34 2.81
N SER A 43 8.51 -7.26 3.40
CA SER A 43 9.34 -8.45 3.63
C SER A 43 8.71 -9.44 4.64
N ARG A 44 7.82 -8.96 5.51
CA ARG A 44 7.05 -9.77 6.46
C ARG A 44 5.74 -10.30 5.85
N GLY A 45 5.47 -10.01 4.58
CA GLY A 45 4.23 -10.36 3.89
C GLY A 45 3.04 -9.49 4.26
N SER A 46 3.15 -8.54 5.21
CA SER A 46 2.03 -7.77 5.74
C SER A 46 1.61 -6.55 4.89
N GLY A 47 2.17 -6.41 3.68
CA GLY A 47 2.00 -5.25 2.81
C GLY A 47 1.00 -5.48 1.67
N PRO A 48 0.76 -4.47 0.82
CA PRO A 48 -0.07 -4.64 -0.36
C PRO A 48 0.54 -5.64 -1.36
N PRO A 49 -0.29 -6.34 -2.16
CA PRO A 49 0.18 -7.22 -3.22
C PRO A 49 1.03 -6.46 -4.23
N PHE A 50 2.06 -7.11 -4.76
CA PHE A 50 2.94 -6.56 -5.78
C PHE A 50 3.35 -7.63 -6.78
N GLU A 51 3.73 -7.17 -7.97
CA GLU A 51 4.37 -7.97 -8.99
C GLU A 51 5.87 -7.68 -8.98
N GLN A 52 6.69 -8.68 -9.29
CA GLN A 52 8.14 -8.50 -9.36
C GLN A 52 8.59 -8.43 -10.82
N LEU A 53 9.05 -7.26 -11.25
CA LEU A 53 9.64 -7.11 -12.58
C LEU A 53 11.05 -7.73 -12.63
N PRO A 54 11.55 -8.09 -13.83
CA PRO A 54 12.93 -8.50 -14.03
C PRO A 54 13.89 -7.48 -13.40
N GLY A 55 14.81 -7.95 -12.55
CA GLY A 55 15.70 -7.08 -11.76
C GLY A 55 15.21 -6.75 -10.34
N CYS A 56 14.34 -7.60 -9.77
CA CYS A 56 13.93 -7.60 -8.36
C CYS A 56 13.14 -6.36 -7.87
N ARG A 57 12.69 -5.48 -8.77
CA ARG A 57 11.93 -4.28 -8.37
C ARG A 57 10.45 -4.63 -8.21
N PRO A 58 9.85 -4.44 -7.03
CA PRO A 58 8.42 -4.60 -6.84
C PRO A 58 7.67 -3.46 -7.54
N VAL A 59 6.59 -3.81 -8.22
CA VAL A 59 5.65 -2.90 -8.87
C VAL A 59 4.25 -3.17 -8.34
N TYR A 60 3.52 -2.10 -8.11
CA TYR A 60 2.19 -2.14 -7.53
C TYR A 60 1.19 -1.58 -8.54
N SER A 61 0.21 -2.39 -8.94
CA SER A 61 -0.91 -1.91 -9.74
C SER A 61 -1.81 -1.03 -8.88
N ARG A 62 -2.16 0.16 -9.39
CA ARG A 62 -3.07 1.10 -8.76
C ARG A 62 -4.40 0.44 -8.38
N ASP A 63 -5.00 -0.31 -9.30
CA ASP A 63 -6.32 -0.91 -9.08
C ASP A 63 -6.27 -1.99 -7.99
N VAL A 64 -5.16 -2.72 -7.90
CA VAL A 64 -4.91 -3.70 -6.82
C VAL A 64 -4.72 -2.99 -5.49
N LEU A 65 -3.98 -1.87 -5.45
CA LEU A 65 -3.83 -1.05 -4.24
C LEU A 65 -5.16 -0.47 -3.77
N ILE A 66 -5.98 0.05 -4.68
CA ILE A 66 -7.30 0.58 -4.36
C ILE A 66 -8.17 -0.52 -3.73
N LYS A 67 -8.22 -1.71 -4.34
CA LYS A 67 -8.93 -2.86 -3.78
C LYS A 67 -8.41 -3.25 -2.39
N TRP A 68 -7.10 -3.26 -2.19
CA TRP A 68 -6.47 -3.59 -0.91
C TRP A 68 -6.75 -2.55 0.20
N VAL A 69 -6.74 -1.26 -0.13
CA VAL A 69 -7.16 -0.19 0.79
C VAL A 69 -8.65 -0.33 1.09
N MET A 70 -9.45 -0.66 0.08
CA MET A 70 -10.89 -0.81 0.22
C MET A 70 -11.32 -2.02 1.05
N SER A 71 -10.59 -3.13 1.00
CA SER A 71 -10.86 -4.32 1.82
C SER A 71 -10.57 -4.10 3.31
N GLY A 72 -10.06 -2.91 3.70
CA GLY A 72 -9.82 -2.57 5.10
C GLY A 72 -8.77 -3.45 5.74
N THR A 73 -7.82 -3.95 4.94
CA THR A 73 -6.97 -5.10 5.28
C THR A 73 -6.12 -4.84 6.52
N THR A 74 -6.67 -5.20 7.67
CA THR A 74 -5.94 -5.70 8.83
C THR A 74 -5.23 -6.97 8.38
N HIS A 75 -4.03 -6.84 7.79
CA HIS A 75 -3.22 -8.01 7.53
C HIS A 75 -2.74 -8.56 8.87
N ARG A 76 -3.48 -9.52 9.44
CA ARG A 76 -2.93 -10.42 10.46
C ARG A 76 -1.80 -11.21 9.79
N PRO A 77 -0.54 -11.12 10.26
CA PRO A 77 0.46 -12.08 9.85
C PRO A 77 -0.02 -13.47 10.27
N LYS A 78 0.12 -14.44 9.37
CA LYS A 78 -0.13 -15.84 9.67
C LYS A 78 0.95 -16.28 10.66
N GLY A 79 0.56 -16.51 11.92
CA GLY A 79 1.49 -16.87 13.02
C GLY A 79 1.16 -16.21 14.37
N MET A 80 -0.12 -16.09 14.70
CA MET A 80 -0.57 -15.74 16.06
C MET A 80 -1.27 -16.96 16.64
N ASP A 81 -0.45 -17.98 16.89
CA ASP A 81 -0.69 -19.02 17.88
C ASP A 81 0.41 -18.85 18.95
N CYS A 82 0.02 -19.09 20.21
CA CYS A 82 0.64 -18.73 21.49
C CYS A 82 0.22 -17.36 22.04
#